data_AF-A0A955KUR5-F1
#
_entry.id   AF-A0A955KUR5-F1
#
_cell.length_a   1.000
_cell.length_b   1.000
_cell.length_c   1.000
_cell.angle_alpha   90.00
_cell.angle_beta   90.00
_cell.angle_gamma   90.00
#
_symmetry.space_group_name_H-M   'P 1'
#
loop_
_entity.id
_entity.type
_entity.pdbx_description
1 polymer ?
#
loop_
_entity_poly.entity_id
_entity_poly.type
_entity_poly.pdbx_seq_one_letter_code
_entity_poly.pdbx_strand_id
1 'polypeptide(L)'
;MKKLLLKGITLSLFAAFLIPASVQAQELTPSCDYTKPEKEQHKAAFIAVRKPGVVEKGELFETKVYIRNMGNTPWFSVASGCAGPHLSLGTDKDRDRSSPFYPGAAFADSGWAASNRITMTSDRVDPGYLAEFVFQSRAPQEDGYFREVYTPVVEGLGWLDASLFTSDIRVGNGNIPIENKDLLQYIKVSANLSNYDLEGEKWIQVDISEQKMKLHVGDYVVREFPVSTGKSSTPTPVGTTHIFQKQEVRVGAAWPHYIMPKWMYFRAGGYGIHALPSLGNDGGIFWTEALNHIGSARSHGCIRLLPQDAAFAYDFAPIGTKVVVQY
;
A
#
# COMPACT_ATOMS: atom_id res chain seq x y z
N MET A 1 -17.69 67.99 19.65
CA MET A 1 -17.64 68.65 18.32
C MET A 1 -16.29 68.35 17.66
N LYS A 2 -16.24 67.44 16.70
CA LYS A 2 -15.19 67.38 15.67
C LYS A 2 -15.88 67.00 14.35
N LYS A 3 -15.76 67.90 13.37
CA LYS A 3 -16.32 67.87 12.03
C LYS A 3 -15.35 67.15 11.07
N LEU A 4 -15.93 66.60 9.99
CA LEU A 4 -15.34 66.40 8.64
C LEU A 4 -14.27 65.29 8.51
N LEU A 5 -14.23 64.42 7.49
CA LEU A 5 -14.68 64.49 6.09
C LEU A 5 -15.12 63.10 5.57
N LEU A 6 -16.27 63.03 4.90
CA LEU A 6 -16.57 61.99 3.91
C LEU A 6 -15.86 62.34 2.60
N LYS A 7 -15.08 61.42 2.04
CA LYS A 7 -14.64 61.46 0.63
C LYS A 7 -15.42 60.40 -0.14
N GLY A 8 -16.15 60.87 -1.15
CA GLY A 8 -16.96 60.04 -2.04
C GLY A 8 -16.11 59.15 -2.92
N ILE A 9 -16.63 57.95 -3.20
CA ILE A 9 -16.14 57.06 -4.23
C ILE A 9 -17.15 57.12 -5.37
N THR A 10 -16.65 57.58 -6.51
CA THR A 10 -17.29 57.70 -7.81
C THR A 10 -17.79 56.35 -8.32
N LEU A 11 -19.06 56.31 -8.74
CA LEU A 11 -19.70 55.21 -9.43
C LEU A 11 -19.26 55.24 -10.91
N SER A 12 -18.40 54.31 -11.33
CA SER A 12 -18.11 54.12 -12.76
C SER A 12 -19.12 53.15 -13.38
N LEU A 13 -19.93 53.67 -14.30
CA LEU A 13 -20.72 52.91 -15.27
C LEU A 13 -19.78 51.98 -16.06
N PHE A 14 -19.98 50.67 -15.97
CA PHE A 14 -19.43 49.73 -16.94
C PHE A 14 -20.45 49.49 -18.05
N ALA A 15 -20.04 49.78 -19.28
CA ALA A 15 -20.80 49.56 -20.48
C ALA A 15 -21.06 48.05 -20.69
N ALA A 16 -22.33 47.70 -20.94
CA ALA A 16 -22.71 46.37 -21.38
C ALA A 16 -22.23 46.16 -22.84
N PHE A 17 -21.22 45.31 -23.02
CA PHE A 17 -20.89 44.76 -24.34
C PHE A 17 -21.68 43.44 -24.51
N LEU A 18 -22.64 43.45 -25.44
CA LEU A 18 -23.28 42.26 -25.98
C LEU A 18 -22.22 41.47 -26.76
N ILE A 19 -21.87 40.26 -26.29
CA ILE A 19 -21.07 39.29 -27.03
C ILE A 19 -22.05 38.34 -27.74
N PRO A 20 -21.89 38.08 -29.05
CA PRO A 20 -22.81 37.22 -29.78
C PRO A 20 -22.70 35.77 -29.31
N ALA A 21 -23.85 35.10 -29.24
CA ALA A 21 -23.95 33.67 -29.06
C ALA A 21 -23.39 32.95 -30.30
N SER A 22 -22.34 32.15 -30.11
CA SER A 22 -22.10 30.83 -30.73
C SER A 22 -20.61 30.50 -30.71
N VAL A 23 -20.20 29.73 -29.70
CA VAL A 23 -19.05 28.84 -29.83
C VAL A 23 -19.60 27.45 -29.56
N GLN A 24 -19.87 26.70 -30.63
CA GLN A 24 -20.03 25.26 -30.52
C GLN A 24 -18.72 24.70 -29.97
N ALA A 25 -18.77 24.10 -28.78
CA ALA A 25 -17.72 23.22 -28.30
C ALA A 25 -17.68 22.02 -29.26
N GLN A 26 -16.66 21.97 -30.11
CA GLN A 26 -16.37 20.78 -30.89
C GLN A 26 -15.70 19.80 -29.92
N GLU A 27 -16.46 18.82 -29.44
CA GLU A 27 -15.91 17.67 -28.72
C GLU A 27 -14.89 16.98 -29.65
N LEU A 28 -13.62 17.23 -29.42
CA LEU A 28 -12.55 16.49 -30.08
C LEU A 28 -12.60 15.08 -29.52
N THR A 29 -13.05 14.12 -30.34
CA THR A 29 -12.93 12.71 -30.00
C THR A 29 -11.46 12.41 -29.70
N PRO A 30 -11.14 11.74 -28.58
CA PRO A 30 -9.77 11.36 -28.27
C PRO A 30 -9.26 10.47 -29.40
N SER A 31 -8.13 10.85 -30.02
CA SER A 31 -7.52 10.00 -31.06
C SER A 31 -7.11 8.67 -30.43
N CYS A 32 -7.67 7.57 -30.95
CA CYS A 32 -7.29 6.21 -30.55
C CYS A 32 -5.97 5.76 -31.20
N ASP A 33 -5.40 6.56 -32.10
CA ASP A 33 -4.23 6.19 -32.88
C ASP A 33 -2.96 6.32 -32.06
N TYR A 34 -2.17 5.25 -32.07
CA TYR A 34 -0.80 5.25 -31.57
C TYR A 34 0.01 4.16 -32.28
N THR A 35 1.33 4.36 -32.36
CA THR A 35 2.23 3.34 -32.85
C THR A 35 2.39 2.25 -31.80
N LYS A 36 1.80 1.08 -32.06
CA LYS A 36 1.89 -0.06 -31.17
C LYS A 36 3.34 -0.56 -31.06
N PRO A 37 3.93 -0.62 -29.86
CA PRO A 37 5.29 -1.13 -29.70
C PRO A 37 5.34 -2.64 -29.97
N GLU A 38 6.50 -3.14 -30.41
CA GLU A 38 6.73 -4.58 -30.65
C GLU A 38 6.47 -5.41 -29.38
N LYS A 39 6.85 -4.87 -28.22
CA LYS A 39 6.51 -5.41 -26.90
C LYS A 39 5.90 -4.32 -26.04
N GLU A 40 4.62 -4.47 -25.75
CA GLU A 40 3.92 -3.61 -24.80
C GLU A 40 4.50 -3.79 -23.38
N GLN A 41 4.66 -2.66 -22.69
CA GLN A 41 5.05 -2.60 -21.29
C GLN A 41 4.04 -1.72 -20.57
N HIS A 42 3.31 -2.34 -19.64
CA HIS A 42 2.38 -1.65 -18.77
C HIS A 42 3.04 -1.49 -17.40
N LYS A 43 3.29 -0.23 -17.03
CA LYS A 43 3.85 0.15 -15.74
C LYS A 43 3.16 1.41 -15.28
N ALA A 44 2.90 1.49 -13.99
CA ALA A 44 2.32 2.66 -13.36
C ALA A 44 3.28 3.20 -12.29
N ALA A 45 3.03 4.43 -11.86
CA ALA A 45 3.47 4.93 -10.58
C ALA A 45 2.31 5.67 -9.92
N PHE A 46 1.93 5.26 -8.71
CA PHE A 46 1.00 6.03 -7.90
C PHE A 46 1.62 7.38 -7.52
N ILE A 47 0.87 8.47 -7.71
CA ILE A 47 1.34 9.83 -7.43
C ILE A 47 0.65 10.41 -6.21
N ALA A 48 -0.69 10.37 -6.19
CA ALA A 48 -1.46 10.95 -5.08
C ALA A 48 -2.91 10.45 -5.05
N VAL A 49 -3.48 10.47 -3.85
CA VAL A 49 -4.92 10.45 -3.61
C VAL A 49 -5.32 11.74 -2.88
N ARG A 50 -6.47 12.32 -3.26
CA ARG A 50 -7.04 13.54 -2.68
C ARG A 50 -8.51 13.29 -2.39
N LYS A 51 -8.91 13.58 -1.16
CA LYS A 51 -10.25 13.37 -0.63
C LYS A 51 -10.37 14.08 0.72
N PRO A 52 -11.57 14.24 1.29
CA PRO A 52 -11.71 14.70 2.66
C PRO A 52 -10.94 13.81 3.66
N GLY A 53 -10.44 14.43 4.72
CA GLY A 53 -9.79 13.71 5.82
C GLY A 53 -10.80 13.02 6.75
N VAL A 54 -11.96 13.63 6.93
CA VAL A 54 -13.08 13.19 7.76
C VAL A 54 -14.38 13.41 6.98
N VAL A 55 -15.32 12.50 7.09
CA VAL A 55 -16.69 12.58 6.54
C VAL A 55 -17.70 12.06 7.56
N GLU A 56 -18.95 12.48 7.46
CA GLU A 56 -20.05 11.97 8.27
C GLU A 56 -20.55 10.61 7.75
N LYS A 57 -21.26 9.87 8.61
CA LYS A 57 -21.84 8.57 8.25
C LYS A 57 -22.78 8.71 7.05
N GLY A 58 -22.60 7.86 6.04
CA GLY A 58 -23.42 7.89 4.83
C GLY A 58 -23.17 9.08 3.89
N GLU A 59 -22.28 10.01 4.25
CA GLU A 59 -21.96 11.18 3.42
C GLU A 59 -21.37 10.74 2.07
N LEU A 60 -21.80 11.41 1.00
CA LEU A 60 -21.15 11.28 -0.30
C LEU A 60 -19.94 12.21 -0.35
N PHE A 61 -18.80 11.67 -0.78
CA PHE A 61 -17.57 12.44 -0.90
C PHE A 61 -16.80 12.10 -2.18
N GLU A 62 -16.13 13.10 -2.74
CA GLU A 62 -15.29 12.95 -3.92
C GLU A 62 -13.90 12.43 -3.54
N THR A 63 -13.39 11.51 -4.34
CA THR A 63 -12.00 11.07 -4.33
C THR A 63 -11.36 11.29 -5.70
N LYS A 64 -10.18 11.90 -5.71
CA LYS A 64 -9.33 12.03 -6.89
C LYS A 64 -8.05 11.23 -6.72
N VAL A 65 -7.72 10.39 -7.70
CA VAL A 65 -6.49 9.61 -7.73
C VAL A 65 -5.70 9.97 -8.98
N TYR A 66 -4.38 10.11 -8.81
CA TYR A 66 -3.44 10.41 -9.87
C TYR A 66 -2.43 9.27 -10.02
N ILE A 67 -2.39 8.66 -11.20
CA ILE A 67 -1.46 7.59 -11.56
C ILE A 67 -0.65 8.02 -12.78
N ARG A 68 0.68 7.92 -12.73
CA ARG A 68 1.52 8.19 -13.90
C ARG A 68 1.65 6.95 -14.78
N ASN A 69 1.50 7.13 -16.09
CA ASN A 69 1.86 6.11 -17.07
C ASN A 69 3.38 6.01 -17.19
N MET A 70 3.95 4.90 -16.72
CA MET A 70 5.37 4.58 -16.78
C MET A 70 5.67 3.52 -17.86
N GLY A 71 4.66 3.13 -18.62
CA GLY A 71 4.74 2.18 -19.72
C GLY A 71 5.23 2.80 -21.02
N ASN A 72 5.01 2.08 -22.11
CA ASN A 72 5.32 2.53 -23.48
C ASN A 72 4.10 2.56 -24.41
N THR A 73 2.90 2.39 -23.85
CA THR A 73 1.62 2.38 -24.57
C THR A 73 0.67 3.36 -23.90
N PRO A 74 -0.14 4.14 -24.65
CA PRO A 74 -1.18 4.97 -24.06
C PRO A 74 -2.24 4.11 -23.37
N TRP A 75 -2.85 4.66 -22.31
CA TRP A 75 -4.05 4.10 -21.71
C TRP A 75 -5.27 4.88 -22.14
N PHE A 76 -6.40 4.20 -22.23
CA PHE A 76 -7.67 4.77 -22.62
C PHE A 76 -8.74 4.55 -21.54
N SER A 77 -9.69 5.48 -21.40
CA SER A 77 -10.89 5.23 -20.62
C SER A 77 -11.86 4.37 -21.44
N VAL A 78 -12.81 3.70 -20.78
CA VAL A 78 -13.93 3.05 -21.50
C VAL A 78 -14.78 4.10 -22.23
N ALA A 79 -14.96 5.28 -21.64
CA ALA A 79 -15.75 6.37 -22.19
C ALA A 79 -15.14 6.97 -23.48
N SER A 80 -13.82 6.84 -23.68
CA SER A 80 -13.13 7.31 -24.89
C SER A 80 -13.62 6.64 -26.18
N GLY A 81 -14.28 5.47 -26.08
CA GLY A 81 -14.67 4.66 -27.23
C GLY A 81 -13.51 3.92 -27.92
N CYS A 82 -12.26 4.11 -27.47
CA CYS A 82 -11.12 3.39 -28.00
C CYS A 82 -11.15 1.92 -27.59
N ALA A 83 -10.60 1.02 -28.42
CA ALA A 83 -10.57 -0.42 -28.14
C ALA A 83 -9.70 -0.82 -26.93
N GLY A 84 -8.82 0.07 -26.48
CA GLY A 84 -7.92 -0.15 -25.36
C GLY A 84 -6.45 0.08 -25.73
N PRO A 85 -5.52 -0.17 -24.80
CA PRO A 85 -5.74 -0.82 -23.50
C PRO A 85 -6.49 0.09 -22.51
N HIS A 86 -7.52 -0.46 -21.84
CA HIS A 86 -8.29 0.29 -20.85
C HIS A 86 -7.65 0.21 -19.48
N LEU A 87 -7.56 1.34 -18.79
CA LEU A 87 -7.08 1.41 -17.41
C LEU A 87 -8.25 1.66 -16.44
N SER A 88 -8.28 0.86 -15.37
CA SER A 88 -9.19 1.05 -14.24
C SER A 88 -8.40 1.04 -12.92
N LEU A 89 -9.06 1.43 -11.83
CA LEU A 89 -8.61 1.03 -10.48
C LEU A 89 -9.50 -0.12 -10.00
N GLY A 90 -8.87 -1.18 -9.50
CA GLY A 90 -9.55 -2.30 -8.86
C GLY A 90 -9.33 -2.31 -7.36
N THR A 91 -10.31 -2.80 -6.59
CA THR A 91 -10.14 -3.08 -5.17
C THR A 91 -9.19 -4.27 -4.96
N ASP A 92 -8.32 -4.16 -3.96
CA ASP A 92 -7.29 -5.16 -3.64
C ASP A 92 -7.24 -5.47 -2.13
N LYS A 93 -6.38 -6.43 -1.76
CA LYS A 93 -6.23 -7.02 -0.41
C LYS A 93 -7.44 -7.81 0.10
N ASP A 94 -8.40 -8.00 -0.78
CA ASP A 94 -9.09 -9.24 -1.13
C ASP A 94 -9.56 -8.93 -2.55
N ARG A 95 -8.81 -9.42 -3.55
CA ARG A 95 -8.84 -8.86 -4.90
C ARG A 95 -10.24 -8.97 -5.50
N ASP A 96 -10.70 -7.89 -6.11
CA ASP A 96 -12.05 -7.77 -6.67
C ASP A 96 -13.20 -7.80 -5.65
N ARG A 97 -12.93 -7.67 -4.34
CA ARG A 97 -13.99 -7.53 -3.33
C ARG A 97 -14.85 -6.30 -3.59
N SER A 98 -16.11 -6.36 -3.18
CA SER A 98 -16.98 -5.18 -3.14
C SER A 98 -16.44 -4.17 -2.12
N SER A 99 -16.29 -2.91 -2.53
CA SER A 99 -15.89 -1.82 -1.62
C SER A 99 -17.07 -1.39 -0.74
N PRO A 100 -16.86 -1.14 0.58
CA PRO A 100 -17.86 -0.51 1.44
C PRO A 100 -18.12 0.95 1.05
N PHE A 101 -17.26 1.56 0.23
CA PHE A 101 -17.40 2.92 -0.27
C PHE A 101 -18.20 3.03 -1.57
N TYR A 102 -18.59 1.89 -2.16
CA TYR A 102 -19.40 1.88 -3.36
C TYR A 102 -20.78 2.53 -3.07
N PRO A 103 -21.15 3.63 -3.76
CA PRO A 103 -22.37 4.36 -3.43
C PRO A 103 -23.66 3.63 -3.82
N GLY A 104 -23.56 2.54 -4.60
CA GLY A 104 -24.67 1.76 -5.12
C GLY A 104 -24.94 2.03 -6.61
N ALA A 105 -25.54 1.06 -7.30
CA ALA A 105 -25.80 1.15 -8.74
C ALA A 105 -26.74 2.30 -9.15
N ALA A 106 -27.51 2.84 -8.20
CA ALA A 106 -28.35 4.01 -8.41
C ALA A 106 -27.54 5.31 -8.64
N PHE A 107 -26.24 5.32 -8.32
CA PHE A 107 -25.32 6.43 -8.54
C PHE A 107 -24.47 6.18 -9.79
N ALA A 108 -25.12 6.13 -10.95
CA ALA A 108 -24.49 5.73 -12.22
C ALA A 108 -23.30 6.63 -12.63
N ASP A 109 -23.39 7.94 -12.37
CA ASP A 109 -22.34 8.91 -12.71
C ASP A 109 -21.27 9.06 -11.60
N SER A 110 -21.13 8.06 -10.74
CA SER A 110 -20.19 8.11 -9.60
C SER A 110 -18.73 7.82 -9.97
N GLY A 111 -18.42 7.44 -11.22
CA GLY A 111 -17.09 6.96 -11.61
C GLY A 111 -16.79 5.51 -11.22
N TRP A 112 -17.71 4.83 -10.52
CA TRP A 112 -17.64 3.39 -10.29
C TRP A 112 -18.29 2.63 -11.45
N ALA A 113 -17.54 1.79 -12.16
CA ALA A 113 -18.08 0.86 -13.16
C ALA A 113 -18.78 -0.35 -12.52
N ALA A 114 -18.29 -0.77 -11.35
CA ALA A 114 -18.87 -1.83 -10.54
C ALA A 114 -18.47 -1.60 -9.08
N SER A 115 -18.96 -2.40 -8.14
CA SER A 115 -18.62 -2.21 -6.71
C SER A 115 -17.14 -2.43 -6.35
N ASN A 116 -16.33 -2.89 -7.31
CA ASN A 116 -14.91 -3.20 -7.20
C ASN A 116 -14.05 -2.56 -8.31
N ARG A 117 -14.64 -1.68 -9.15
CA ARG A 117 -13.98 -1.09 -10.32
C ARG A 117 -14.32 0.39 -10.48
N ILE A 118 -13.29 1.22 -10.62
CA ILE A 118 -13.39 2.66 -10.88
C ILE A 118 -12.80 2.96 -12.25
N THR A 119 -13.52 3.75 -13.05
CA THR A 119 -13.11 4.12 -14.40
C THR A 119 -12.13 5.29 -14.40
N MET A 120 -11.18 5.27 -15.34
CA MET A 120 -10.34 6.43 -15.61
C MET A 120 -11.18 7.57 -16.18
N THR A 121 -11.01 8.77 -15.64
CA THR A 121 -11.73 9.99 -16.07
C THR A 121 -11.09 10.60 -17.32
N SER A 122 -9.76 10.51 -17.45
CA SER A 122 -9.05 10.97 -18.65
C SER A 122 -9.34 10.03 -19.82
N ASP A 123 -9.69 10.57 -20.99
CA ASP A 123 -9.97 9.73 -22.17
C ASP A 123 -8.76 8.97 -22.71
N ARG A 124 -7.60 9.63 -22.70
CA ARG A 124 -6.32 9.09 -23.16
C ARG A 124 -5.19 9.60 -22.27
N VAL A 125 -4.25 8.73 -21.94
CA VAL A 125 -3.06 9.05 -21.14
C VAL A 125 -1.83 8.43 -21.79
N ASP A 126 -1.04 9.25 -22.47
CA ASP A 126 0.21 8.83 -23.08
C ASP A 126 1.30 8.52 -22.04
N PRO A 127 2.33 7.73 -22.39
CA PRO A 127 3.50 7.51 -21.55
C PRO A 127 4.10 8.81 -20.98
N GLY A 128 4.37 8.82 -19.68
CA GLY A 128 4.89 9.97 -18.94
C GLY A 128 3.83 10.88 -18.32
N TYR A 129 2.57 10.82 -18.79
CA TYR A 129 1.48 11.67 -18.32
C TYR A 129 0.68 11.04 -17.17
N LEU A 130 -0.18 11.83 -16.55
CA LEU A 130 -1.02 11.44 -15.41
C LEU A 130 -2.42 11.04 -15.88
N ALA A 131 -2.84 9.85 -15.48
CA ALA A 131 -4.23 9.43 -15.44
C ALA A 131 -4.91 10.03 -14.21
N GLU A 132 -6.07 10.64 -14.41
CA GLU A 132 -6.96 11.06 -13.33
C GLU A 132 -8.13 10.09 -13.19
N PHE A 133 -8.45 9.74 -11.95
CA PHE A 133 -9.67 9.05 -11.57
C PHE A 133 -10.43 9.95 -10.60
N VAL A 134 -11.63 10.37 -10.97
CA VAL A 134 -12.55 11.13 -10.13
C VAL A 134 -13.78 10.27 -9.88
N PHE A 135 -14.07 9.97 -8.62
CA PHE A 135 -15.21 9.15 -8.26
C PHE A 135 -15.86 9.61 -6.95
N GLN A 136 -17.17 9.41 -6.86
CA GLN A 136 -17.98 9.68 -5.69
C GLN A 136 -18.11 8.39 -4.88
N SER A 137 -17.83 8.48 -3.59
CA SER A 137 -17.92 7.38 -2.64
C SER A 137 -18.94 7.70 -1.57
N ARG A 138 -19.57 6.67 -1.01
CA ARG A 138 -20.47 6.80 0.14
C ARG A 138 -19.75 6.32 1.40
N ALA A 139 -19.69 7.16 2.42
CA ALA A 139 -19.15 6.78 3.70
C ALA A 139 -20.00 5.64 4.33
N PRO A 140 -19.36 4.63 4.93
CA PRO A 140 -20.03 3.64 5.77
C PRO A 140 -20.97 4.27 6.82
N GLN A 141 -21.93 3.48 7.31
CA GLN A 141 -22.90 3.91 8.34
C GLN A 141 -22.36 3.78 9.77
N GLU A 142 -21.10 3.39 9.92
CA GLU A 142 -20.45 3.14 11.20
C GLU A 142 -19.34 4.17 11.44
N ASP A 143 -19.12 4.52 12.71
CA ASP A 143 -17.94 5.32 13.06
C ASP A 143 -16.68 4.47 12.87
N GLY A 144 -15.63 5.06 12.32
CA GLY A 144 -14.36 4.37 12.28
C GLY A 144 -13.34 4.95 11.34
N TYR A 145 -12.17 4.33 11.32
CA TYR A 145 -11.12 4.66 10.37
C TYR A 145 -11.05 3.55 9.33
N PHE A 146 -11.43 3.86 8.10
CA PHE A 146 -11.55 2.88 7.05
C PHE A 146 -10.39 3.00 6.06
N ARG A 147 -9.77 1.87 5.73
CA ARG A 147 -8.75 1.76 4.70
C ARG A 147 -9.33 1.00 3.51
N GLU A 148 -9.19 1.58 2.34
CA GLU A 148 -9.40 0.90 1.05
C GLU A 148 -8.06 0.74 0.36
N VAL A 149 -7.86 -0.39 -0.30
CA VAL A 149 -6.65 -0.66 -1.06
C VAL A 149 -7.02 -0.79 -2.52
N TYR A 150 -6.32 -0.05 -3.37
CA TYR A 150 -6.54 -0.07 -4.81
C TYR A 150 -5.25 -0.42 -5.54
N THR A 151 -5.40 -1.11 -6.66
CA THR A 151 -4.31 -1.39 -7.59
C THR A 151 -4.78 -1.04 -9.01
N PRO A 152 -4.00 -0.29 -9.80
CA PRO A 152 -4.33 -0.06 -11.21
C PRO A 152 -4.36 -1.39 -11.98
N VAL A 153 -5.33 -1.54 -12.87
CA VAL A 153 -5.50 -2.73 -13.70
C VAL A 153 -5.63 -2.31 -15.15
N VAL A 154 -4.84 -2.97 -16.01
CA VAL A 154 -5.05 -2.89 -17.44
C VAL A 154 -6.01 -4.00 -17.82
N GLU A 155 -7.24 -3.64 -18.18
CA GLU A 155 -8.34 -4.59 -18.36
C GLU A 155 -7.99 -5.63 -19.43
N GLY A 156 -8.24 -6.89 -19.12
CA GLY A 156 -7.88 -8.03 -19.97
C GLY A 156 -6.40 -8.40 -20.01
N LEU A 157 -5.50 -7.60 -19.40
CA LEU A 157 -4.05 -7.84 -19.41
C LEU A 157 -3.47 -8.15 -18.02
N GLY A 158 -3.84 -7.40 -16.98
CA GLY A 158 -3.39 -7.71 -15.62
C GLY A 158 -3.26 -6.51 -14.70
N TRP A 159 -2.92 -6.81 -13.45
CA TRP A 159 -2.78 -5.86 -12.36
C TRP A 159 -1.37 -5.28 -12.30
N LEU A 160 -1.27 -3.97 -12.06
CA LEU A 160 -0.01 -3.25 -11.92
C LEU A 160 0.40 -3.20 -10.44
N ASP A 161 0.68 -4.37 -9.86
CA ASP A 161 0.89 -4.57 -8.41
C ASP A 161 1.95 -3.65 -7.77
N ALA A 162 2.95 -3.25 -8.55
CA ALA A 162 3.99 -2.31 -8.10
C ALA A 162 3.44 -0.88 -7.82
N SER A 163 2.20 -0.59 -8.22
CA SER A 163 1.51 0.69 -8.02
C SER A 163 0.29 0.60 -7.11
N LEU A 164 0.20 -0.46 -6.31
CA LEU A 164 -0.79 -0.56 -5.23
C LEU A 164 -0.67 0.64 -4.28
N PHE A 165 -1.81 1.20 -3.86
CA PHE A 165 -1.87 2.28 -2.88
C PHE A 165 -3.08 2.16 -1.95
N THR A 166 -3.06 2.90 -0.84
CA THR A 166 -4.14 2.92 0.15
C THR A 166 -4.86 4.26 0.18
N SER A 167 -6.15 4.23 0.47
CA SER A 167 -7.00 5.39 0.70
C SER A 167 -7.65 5.26 2.07
N ASP A 168 -7.24 6.12 3.00
CA ASP A 168 -7.64 6.01 4.41
C ASP A 168 -8.55 7.16 4.80
N ILE A 169 -9.77 6.89 5.25
CA ILE A 169 -10.76 7.91 5.59
C ILE A 169 -11.35 7.69 6.98
N ARG A 170 -11.50 8.78 7.74
CA ARG A 170 -12.24 8.76 9.00
C ARG A 170 -13.71 9.03 8.72
N VAL A 171 -14.58 8.18 9.28
CA VAL A 171 -16.04 8.33 9.24
C VAL A 171 -16.52 8.64 10.65
N GLY A 172 -17.25 9.75 10.76
CA GLY A 172 -17.84 10.26 11.99
C GLY A 172 -16.85 10.85 13.01
N ASN A 173 -17.42 11.33 14.11
CA ASN A 173 -16.74 12.15 15.12
C ASN A 173 -16.47 11.41 16.44
N GLY A 174 -16.68 10.09 16.49
CA GLY A 174 -16.40 9.29 17.67
C GLY A 174 -14.93 9.37 18.14
N ASN A 175 -14.70 9.10 19.42
CA ASN A 175 -13.35 8.84 19.95
C ASN A 175 -12.87 7.51 19.37
N ILE A 176 -12.22 7.57 18.21
CA ILE A 176 -11.56 6.40 17.61
C ILE A 176 -10.15 6.37 18.23
N PRO A 177 -9.81 5.35 19.03
CA PRO A 177 -8.45 5.20 19.53
C PRO A 177 -7.51 5.01 18.34
N ILE A 178 -6.68 6.01 18.06
CA ILE A 178 -5.62 5.93 17.03
C ILE A 178 -4.28 6.06 17.75
N GLU A 179 -4.12 5.38 18.88
CA GLU A 179 -2.94 5.58 19.74
C GLU A 179 -1.66 5.00 19.12
N ASN A 180 -1.76 4.31 17.99
CA ASN A 180 -0.60 3.94 17.19
C ASN A 180 -0.90 4.07 15.69
N LYS A 181 -1.02 5.30 15.18
CA LYS A 181 -0.97 5.58 13.73
C LYS A 181 0.22 4.86 13.06
N ASP A 182 1.32 4.68 13.78
CA ASP A 182 2.52 3.96 13.36
C ASP A 182 2.34 2.43 13.29
N LEU A 183 1.31 1.84 13.92
CA LEU A 183 0.94 0.43 13.70
C LEU A 183 -0.06 0.29 12.55
N LEU A 184 -0.92 1.30 12.30
CA LEU A 184 -1.85 1.29 11.17
C LEU A 184 -1.15 1.23 9.81
N GLN A 185 0.05 1.81 9.66
CA GLN A 185 0.86 1.65 8.44
C GLN A 185 1.20 0.18 8.12
N TYR A 186 1.05 -0.74 9.09
CA TYR A 186 1.34 -2.16 8.90
C TYR A 186 0.09 -2.96 8.50
N ILE A 187 -1.11 -2.50 8.80
CA ILE A 187 -2.35 -3.16 8.34
C ILE A 187 -2.56 -2.90 6.85
N LYS A 188 -1.94 -3.71 5.98
CA LYS A 188 -2.08 -3.63 4.53
C LYS A 188 -3.29 -4.40 4.02
N VAL A 189 -4.43 -4.24 4.69
CA VAL A 189 -5.70 -4.77 4.24
C VAL A 189 -6.75 -3.68 4.13
N SER A 190 -7.75 -4.03 3.36
CA SER A 190 -8.95 -3.27 3.14
C SER A 190 -9.96 -3.53 4.26
N ALA A 191 -10.16 -2.59 5.20
CA ALA A 191 -11.00 -2.84 6.38
C ALA A 191 -11.41 -1.56 7.14
N ASN A 192 -12.38 -1.71 8.05
CA ASN A 192 -12.57 -0.78 9.18
C ASN A 192 -11.47 -1.06 10.23
N LEU A 193 -10.49 -0.17 10.33
CA LEU A 193 -9.35 -0.29 11.24
C LEU A 193 -9.77 -0.15 12.70
N SER A 194 -10.94 0.42 13.01
CA SER A 194 -11.47 0.42 14.38
C SER A 194 -11.83 -0.97 14.90
N ASN A 195 -11.97 -1.96 14.01
CA ASN A 195 -12.20 -3.35 14.39
C ASN A 195 -10.91 -4.08 14.78
N TYR A 196 -9.74 -3.43 14.64
CA TYR A 196 -8.45 -4.02 14.96
C TYR A 196 -8.03 -3.55 16.33
N ASP A 197 -7.99 -4.48 17.30
CA ASP A 197 -7.37 -4.24 18.59
C ASP A 197 -5.84 -4.18 18.43
N LEU A 198 -5.33 -2.97 18.26
CA LEU A 198 -3.91 -2.69 18.15
C LEU A 198 -3.21 -2.49 19.51
N GLU A 199 -3.94 -2.63 20.61
CA GLU A 199 -3.38 -2.69 21.97
C GLU A 199 -2.98 -4.13 22.35
N GLY A 200 -3.34 -5.11 21.53
CA GLY A 200 -2.99 -6.51 21.71
C GLY A 200 -1.48 -6.78 21.81
N GLU A 201 -1.14 -7.92 22.41
CA GLU A 201 0.26 -8.34 22.59
C GLU A 201 0.99 -8.45 21.24
N LYS A 202 2.18 -7.87 21.13
CA LYS A 202 3.07 -8.09 19.98
C LYS A 202 3.71 -9.47 20.06
N TRP A 203 3.61 -10.27 19.00
CA TRP A 203 4.28 -11.57 18.93
C TRP A 203 4.69 -11.95 17.50
N ILE A 204 5.54 -12.97 17.38
CA ILE A 204 6.10 -13.46 16.12
C ILE A 204 5.67 -14.91 15.91
N GLN A 205 5.15 -15.20 14.73
CA GLN A 205 4.90 -16.56 14.25
C GLN A 205 5.91 -16.90 13.16
N VAL A 206 6.48 -18.09 13.21
CA VAL A 206 7.38 -18.63 12.18
C VAL A 206 6.83 -19.97 11.73
N ASP A 207 6.48 -20.03 10.44
CA ASP A 207 5.99 -21.24 9.81
C ASP A 207 7.11 -21.83 8.94
N ILE A 208 7.61 -23.00 9.34
CA ILE A 208 8.71 -23.68 8.67
C ILE A 208 8.25 -24.29 7.34
N SER A 209 7.00 -24.75 7.23
CA SER A 209 6.48 -25.37 6.01
C SER A 209 6.25 -24.33 4.91
N GLU A 210 5.74 -23.15 5.28
CA GLU A 210 5.55 -22.04 4.36
C GLU A 210 6.81 -21.20 4.14
N GLN A 211 7.85 -21.37 4.96
CA GLN A 211 9.04 -20.51 5.01
C GLN A 211 8.67 -19.03 5.13
N LYS A 212 7.80 -18.74 6.10
CA LYS A 212 7.32 -17.38 6.37
C LYS A 212 7.41 -17.02 7.84
N MET A 213 7.53 -15.73 8.08
CA MET A 213 7.40 -15.16 9.41
C MET A 213 6.33 -14.08 9.39
N LYS A 214 5.42 -14.17 10.35
CA LYS A 214 4.32 -13.22 10.55
C LYS A 214 4.54 -12.48 11.85
N LEU A 215 4.39 -11.17 11.80
CA LEU A 215 4.40 -10.29 12.96
C LEU A 215 2.95 -10.01 13.32
N HIS A 216 2.59 -10.22 14.59
CA HIS A 216 1.22 -10.14 15.08
C HIS A 216 1.07 -9.08 16.15
N VAL A 217 -0.07 -8.40 16.15
CA VAL A 217 -0.57 -7.58 17.27
C VAL A 217 -1.92 -8.16 17.66
N GLY A 218 -2.01 -8.75 18.86
CA GLY A 218 -3.17 -9.55 19.23
C GLY A 218 -3.37 -10.70 18.24
N ASP A 219 -4.56 -10.77 17.64
CA ASP A 219 -4.92 -11.80 16.66
C ASP A 219 -4.62 -11.41 15.21
N TYR A 220 -4.06 -10.21 14.98
CA TYR A 220 -3.89 -9.65 13.64
C TYR A 220 -2.46 -9.74 13.14
N VAL A 221 -2.29 -10.32 11.95
CA VAL A 221 -1.02 -10.27 11.21
C VAL A 221 -0.82 -8.86 10.66
N VAL A 222 0.17 -8.14 11.20
CA VAL A 222 0.56 -6.80 10.75
C VAL A 222 1.65 -6.82 9.69
N ARG A 223 2.42 -7.90 9.56
CA ARG A 223 3.37 -8.07 8.46
C ARG A 223 3.68 -9.55 8.23
N GLU A 224 3.88 -9.92 6.98
CA GLU A 224 4.35 -11.24 6.57
C GLU A 224 5.50 -11.06 5.58
N PHE A 225 6.57 -11.84 5.72
CA PHE A 225 7.65 -11.90 4.75
C PHE A 225 8.27 -13.30 4.69
N PRO A 226 8.87 -13.66 3.54
CA PRO A 226 9.56 -14.93 3.38
C PRO A 226 10.82 -14.98 4.26
N VAL A 227 11.17 -16.16 4.73
CA VAL A 227 12.34 -16.41 5.57
C VAL A 227 13.17 -17.59 5.05
N SER A 228 14.37 -17.78 5.59
CA SER A 228 15.10 -19.04 5.46
C SER A 228 15.41 -19.61 6.84
N THR A 229 14.71 -20.68 7.21
CA THR A 229 14.92 -21.39 8.50
C THR A 229 16.01 -22.47 8.37
N GLY A 230 16.24 -23.22 9.44
CA GLY A 230 17.23 -24.30 9.48
C GLY A 230 16.85 -25.51 8.62
N LYS A 231 17.81 -26.03 7.85
CA LYS A 231 17.66 -27.29 7.09
C LYS A 231 17.48 -28.49 8.02
N SER A 232 17.04 -29.63 7.48
CA SER A 232 16.75 -30.85 8.26
C SER A 232 17.91 -31.34 9.14
N SER A 233 19.17 -31.17 8.73
CA SER A 233 20.34 -31.56 9.53
C SER A 233 20.72 -30.57 10.63
N THR A 234 20.20 -29.35 10.58
CA THR A 234 20.40 -28.30 11.59
C THR A 234 19.11 -27.49 11.74
N PRO A 235 18.04 -28.11 12.25
CA PRO A 235 16.69 -27.58 12.16
C PRO A 235 16.50 -26.36 13.06
N THR A 236 15.59 -25.47 12.66
CA THR A 236 15.07 -24.46 13.58
C THR A 236 14.13 -25.16 14.57
N PRO A 237 14.34 -25.00 15.89
CA PRO A 237 13.62 -25.79 16.87
C PRO A 237 12.21 -25.23 17.11
N VAL A 238 11.20 -26.07 16.96
CA VAL A 238 9.78 -25.73 17.16
C VAL A 238 9.45 -25.44 18.63
N GLY A 239 8.32 -24.75 18.83
CA GLY A 239 7.75 -24.42 20.13
C GLY A 239 7.62 -22.91 20.37
N THR A 240 7.11 -22.58 21.55
CA THR A 240 6.94 -21.20 22.02
C THR A 240 8.14 -20.77 22.85
N THR A 241 8.65 -19.57 22.59
CA THR A 241 9.76 -18.93 23.30
C THR A 241 9.60 -17.41 23.26
N HIS A 242 10.62 -16.65 23.61
CA HIS A 242 10.60 -15.19 23.59
C HIS A 242 11.95 -14.60 23.19
N ILE A 243 11.94 -13.37 22.67
CA ILE A 243 13.16 -12.60 22.44
C ILE A 243 13.78 -12.24 23.79
N PHE A 244 14.96 -12.74 24.11
CA PHE A 244 15.62 -12.46 25.40
C PHE A 244 16.85 -11.55 25.29
N GLN A 245 17.39 -11.36 24.08
CA GLN A 245 18.51 -10.46 23.84
C GLN A 245 18.50 -9.94 22.41
N LYS A 246 18.97 -8.70 22.21
CA LYS A 246 19.10 -8.07 20.90
C LYS A 246 20.49 -7.46 20.71
N GLN A 247 21.01 -7.50 19.50
CA GLN A 247 22.26 -6.88 19.10
C GLN A 247 22.12 -6.26 17.71
N GLU A 248 22.58 -5.03 17.52
CA GLU A 248 22.60 -4.38 16.20
C GLU A 248 23.38 -5.20 15.17
N VAL A 249 24.51 -5.77 15.59
CA VAL A 249 25.29 -6.74 14.82
C VAL A 249 25.83 -7.81 15.76
N ARG A 250 25.68 -9.07 15.37
CA ARG A 250 26.33 -10.22 16.01
C ARG A 250 27.38 -10.80 15.08
N VAL A 251 28.55 -11.11 15.62
CA VAL A 251 29.56 -11.93 14.93
C VAL A 251 29.57 -13.33 15.53
N GLY A 252 29.42 -14.35 14.70
CA GLY A 252 29.45 -15.74 15.12
C GLY A 252 30.79 -16.13 15.74
N ALA A 253 30.76 -16.83 16.87
CA ALA A 253 31.98 -17.29 17.53
C ALA A 253 32.70 -18.41 16.75
N ALA A 254 31.94 -19.26 16.05
CA ALA A 254 32.49 -20.31 15.21
C ALA A 254 33.00 -19.72 13.88
N TRP A 255 34.17 -20.18 13.45
CA TRP A 255 34.67 -19.91 12.10
C TRP A 255 33.63 -20.40 11.06
N PRO A 256 33.33 -19.64 9.99
CA PRO A 256 34.03 -18.46 9.47
C PRO A 256 33.60 -17.09 10.04
N HIS A 257 33.01 -17.03 11.23
CA HIS A 257 32.63 -15.78 11.91
C HIS A 257 31.59 -14.93 11.17
N TYR A 258 30.45 -15.55 10.87
CA TYR A 258 29.33 -14.88 10.20
C TYR A 258 28.93 -13.57 10.89
N ILE A 259 28.86 -12.50 10.11
CA ILE A 259 28.36 -11.19 10.53
C ILE A 259 26.85 -11.19 10.29
N MET A 260 26.08 -10.95 11.35
CA MET A 260 24.63 -11.09 11.37
C MET A 260 24.00 -9.81 11.93
N PRO A 261 23.56 -8.88 11.06
CA PRO A 261 22.88 -7.66 11.50
C PRO A 261 21.49 -7.93 12.09
N LYS A 262 21.02 -7.02 12.94
CA LYS A 262 19.68 -7.03 13.56
C LYS A 262 19.37 -8.34 14.26
N TRP A 263 20.33 -8.81 15.05
CA TRP A 263 20.26 -10.09 15.73
C TRP A 263 19.27 -10.05 16.90
N MET A 264 18.33 -10.98 16.91
CA MET A 264 17.38 -11.20 18.00
C MET A 264 17.46 -12.65 18.47
N TYR A 265 17.95 -12.85 19.69
CA TYR A 265 17.97 -14.15 20.34
C TYR A 265 16.57 -14.57 20.75
N PHE A 266 16.07 -15.65 20.17
CA PHE A 266 14.75 -16.20 20.53
C PHE A 266 14.86 -17.53 21.28
N ARG A 267 15.98 -18.27 21.19
CA ARG A 267 16.19 -19.50 21.98
C ARG A 267 17.67 -19.72 22.36
N ALA A 268 17.88 -20.27 23.55
CA ALA A 268 19.21 -20.70 24.01
C ALA A 268 19.83 -21.74 23.04
N GLY A 269 21.16 -21.77 22.96
CA GLY A 269 21.88 -22.65 22.03
C GLY A 269 22.26 -21.99 20.70
N GLY A 270 22.18 -20.66 20.60
CA GLY A 270 22.66 -19.92 19.42
C GLY A 270 21.61 -19.64 18.35
N TYR A 271 20.32 -19.84 18.64
CA TYR A 271 19.24 -19.59 17.69
C TYR A 271 18.80 -18.12 17.72
N GLY A 272 18.94 -17.46 16.59
CA GLY A 272 18.52 -16.08 16.40
C GLY A 272 17.72 -15.85 15.14
N ILE A 273 16.95 -14.77 15.15
CA ILE A 273 16.38 -14.14 13.97
C ILE A 273 17.34 -13.01 13.57
N HIS A 274 17.70 -12.92 12.29
CA HIS A 274 18.65 -11.90 11.84
C HIS A 274 18.54 -11.59 10.33
N ALA A 275 19.11 -10.46 9.92
CA ALA A 275 19.27 -10.10 8.51
C ALA A 275 20.22 -11.07 7.78
N LEU A 276 20.22 -11.05 6.45
CA LEU A 276 21.13 -11.88 5.65
C LEU A 276 22.57 -11.81 6.20
N PRO A 277 23.16 -12.97 6.55
CA PRO A 277 24.51 -13.02 7.06
C PRO A 277 25.52 -12.73 5.95
N SER A 278 26.68 -12.21 6.32
CA SER A 278 27.83 -12.01 5.43
C SER A 278 29.11 -12.51 6.06
N LEU A 279 30.14 -12.64 5.24
CA LEU A 279 31.51 -12.93 5.67
C LEU A 279 32.41 -11.74 5.37
N GLY A 280 33.42 -11.55 6.21
CA GLY A 280 34.47 -10.58 5.92
C GLY A 280 35.28 -11.03 4.73
N ASN A 281 35.57 -10.10 3.81
CA ASN A 281 36.49 -10.29 2.68
C ASN A 281 36.11 -11.42 1.69
N ASP A 282 34.83 -11.79 1.58
CA ASP A 282 34.36 -12.82 0.64
C ASP A 282 33.79 -12.26 -0.68
N GLY A 283 33.84 -10.93 -0.86
CA GLY A 283 33.29 -10.27 -2.05
C GLY A 283 31.76 -10.34 -2.17
N GLY A 284 31.03 -10.69 -1.11
CA GLY A 284 29.57 -10.80 -1.12
C GLY A 284 29.03 -12.13 -1.64
N ILE A 285 29.89 -13.13 -1.85
CA ILE A 285 29.50 -14.47 -2.34
C ILE A 285 28.50 -15.12 -1.37
N PHE A 286 28.82 -15.14 -0.07
CA PHE A 286 27.94 -15.76 0.92
C PHE A 286 26.64 -14.97 1.11
N TRP A 287 26.70 -13.65 1.00
CA TRP A 287 25.50 -12.81 1.05
C TRP A 287 24.54 -13.15 -0.10
N THR A 288 25.09 -13.36 -1.31
CA THR A 288 24.31 -13.72 -2.50
C THR A 288 23.70 -15.11 -2.38
N GLU A 289 24.46 -16.08 -1.86
CA GLU A 289 23.95 -17.41 -1.50
C GLU A 289 22.79 -17.30 -0.50
N ALA A 290 22.97 -16.53 0.58
CA ALA A 290 21.96 -16.36 1.60
C ALA A 290 20.69 -15.68 1.07
N LEU A 291 20.83 -14.73 0.14
CA LEU A 291 19.70 -14.10 -0.55
C LEU A 291 18.89 -15.14 -1.36
N ASN A 292 19.57 -16.00 -2.11
CA ASN A 292 18.94 -17.04 -2.93
C ASN A 292 18.21 -18.12 -2.11
N HIS A 293 18.46 -18.17 -0.80
CA HIS A 293 17.84 -19.14 0.10
C HIS A 293 16.53 -18.66 0.73
N ILE A 294 16.21 -17.36 0.66
CA ILE A 294 14.95 -16.82 1.18
C ILE A 294 13.76 -17.55 0.52
N GLY A 295 12.85 -18.07 1.34
CA GLY A 295 11.76 -18.95 0.93
C GLY A 295 12.08 -20.45 1.01
N SER A 296 13.24 -20.84 1.54
CA SER A 296 13.65 -22.25 1.69
C SER A 296 14.47 -22.51 2.97
N ALA A 297 14.29 -23.69 3.58
CA ALA A 297 15.00 -24.08 4.80
C ALA A 297 16.47 -24.45 4.50
N ARG A 298 17.41 -23.53 4.78
CA ARG A 298 18.84 -23.66 4.39
C ARG A 298 19.84 -23.24 5.47
N SER A 299 19.39 -22.64 6.56
CA SER A 299 20.27 -22.13 7.61
C SER A 299 20.78 -23.24 8.55
N HIS A 300 21.63 -22.86 9.50
CA HIS A 300 22.06 -23.71 10.62
C HIS A 300 21.19 -23.56 11.87
N GLY A 301 19.88 -23.34 11.69
CA GLY A 301 18.89 -23.23 12.76
C GLY A 301 18.39 -21.80 13.00
N CYS A 302 19.14 -20.78 12.57
CA CYS A 302 18.69 -19.38 12.63
C CYS A 302 17.57 -19.09 11.62
N ILE A 303 16.82 -18.02 11.83
CA ILE A 303 15.79 -17.55 10.90
C ILE A 303 16.34 -16.33 10.18
N ARG A 304 16.63 -16.49 8.88
CA ARG A 304 17.23 -15.43 8.05
C ARG A 304 16.14 -14.61 7.37
N LEU A 305 16.36 -13.31 7.33
CA LEU A 305 15.48 -12.30 6.75
C LEU A 305 16.19 -11.44 5.72
N LEU A 306 15.45 -10.88 4.77
CA LEU A 306 15.95 -9.77 3.96
C LEU A 306 16.31 -8.59 4.87
N PRO A 307 17.32 -7.77 4.52
CA PRO A 307 17.78 -6.70 5.40
C PRO A 307 16.68 -5.73 5.86
N GLN A 308 15.74 -5.37 4.99
CA GLN A 308 14.63 -4.47 5.31
C GLN A 308 13.61 -5.12 6.26
N ASP A 309 13.34 -6.41 6.08
CA ASP A 309 12.42 -7.17 6.94
C ASP A 309 13.03 -7.42 8.31
N ALA A 310 14.35 -7.67 8.37
CA ALA A 310 15.08 -7.81 9.62
C ALA A 310 15.09 -6.52 10.44
N ALA A 311 15.38 -5.38 9.80
CA ALA A 311 15.33 -4.08 10.46
C ALA A 311 13.92 -3.81 11.02
N PHE A 312 12.90 -4.11 10.23
CA PHE A 312 11.52 -3.98 10.66
C PHE A 312 11.17 -4.87 11.85
N ALA A 313 11.48 -6.16 11.78
CA ALA A 313 11.20 -7.11 12.85
C ALA A 313 11.94 -6.74 14.14
N TYR A 314 13.17 -6.23 14.00
CA TYR A 314 13.97 -5.74 15.11
C TYR A 314 13.33 -4.54 15.79
N ASP A 315 12.81 -3.57 15.05
CA ASP A 315 12.15 -2.41 15.67
C ASP A 315 10.77 -2.79 16.26
N PHE A 316 10.08 -3.74 15.63
CA PHE A 316 8.77 -4.22 16.06
C PHE A 316 8.82 -4.98 17.41
N ALA A 317 9.83 -5.83 17.60
CA ALA A 317 9.90 -6.80 18.70
C ALA A 317 10.83 -6.32 19.85
N PRO A 318 10.29 -5.75 20.94
CA PRO A 318 11.07 -5.54 22.16
C PRO A 318 11.55 -6.87 22.79
N ILE A 319 12.49 -6.79 23.73
CA ILE A 319 12.84 -7.94 24.58
C ILE A 319 11.59 -8.36 25.35
N GLY A 320 11.31 -9.66 25.38
CA GLY A 320 10.09 -10.26 25.94
C GLY A 320 9.07 -10.69 24.87
N THR A 321 9.17 -10.20 23.62
CA THR A 321 8.24 -10.57 22.55
C THR A 321 8.19 -12.08 22.34
N LYS A 322 6.99 -12.66 22.44
CA LYS A 322 6.72 -14.08 22.21
C LYS A 322 7.04 -14.47 20.77
N VAL A 323 7.67 -15.64 20.58
CA VAL A 323 7.99 -16.24 19.29
C VAL A 323 7.46 -17.67 19.27
N VAL A 324 6.61 -17.98 18.31
CA VAL A 324 6.03 -19.31 18.09
C VAL A 324 6.59 -19.86 16.80
N VAL A 325 7.30 -20.99 16.87
CA VAL A 325 7.86 -21.70 15.72
C VAL A 325 7.11 -23.00 15.51
N GLN A 326 6.58 -23.21 14.31
CA GLN A 326 5.74 -24.37 13.95
C GLN A 326 6.02 -24.88 12.53
N TYR A 327 5.40 -26.02 12.20
CA TYR A 327 5.28 -26.54 10.84
C TYR A 327 3.91 -26.21 10.27
#